data_AF-A0A9P1D5C1-F1
#
_entry.id   AF-A0A9P1D5C1-F1
#
_cell.length_a   1.000
_cell.length_b   1.000
_cell.length_c   1.000
_cell.angle_alpha   90.00
_cell.angle_beta   90.00
_cell.angle_gamma   90.00
#
_symmetry.space_group_name_H-M   'P 1'
#
loop_
_entity.id
_entity.type
_entity.pdbx_description
1 polymer ?
#
loop_
_entity_poly.entity_id
_entity_poly.type
_entity_poly.pdbx_seq_one_letter_code
_entity_poly.pdbx_strand_id
1 'polypeptide(L)'
;MDSQPSNMLRGSEVCSRRASGTNPQVVKRLFMSVGKSVVRLERLSVGQLSLEDCGLCAPGDFAELSQQQIDRLWQDPAPVQPKKGTESQSEV
;
A
#
# COMPACT_ATOMS: atom_id res chain seq x y z
N MET A 1 3.29 41.75 -18.32
CA MET A 1 2.54 41.00 -17.27
C MET A 1 2.13 39.73 -17.97
N ASP A 2 3.03 38.77 -17.98
CA ASP A 2 2.98 37.66 -18.91
C ASP A 2 2.47 36.42 -18.19
N SER A 3 1.36 35.93 -18.72
CA SER A 3 0.55 34.82 -18.24
C SER A 3 1.36 33.55 -17.99
N GLN A 4 1.02 32.87 -16.90
CA GLN A 4 1.53 31.56 -16.50
C GLN A 4 1.38 30.51 -17.62
N PRO A 5 2.33 29.58 -17.78
CA PRO A 5 2.01 28.27 -18.32
C PRO A 5 1.49 27.37 -17.20
N SER A 6 0.18 27.15 -17.21
CA SER A 6 -0.53 26.07 -16.50
C SER A 6 0.03 24.73 -16.96
N ASN A 7 0.91 24.12 -16.18
CA ASN A 7 1.40 22.79 -16.51
C ASN A 7 1.85 22.08 -15.24
N MET A 8 0.99 21.26 -14.63
CA MET A 8 1.35 20.11 -13.77
C MET A 8 0.09 19.32 -13.38
N LEU A 9 -0.59 18.68 -14.33
CA LEU A 9 -1.32 17.45 -14.02
C LEU A 9 -0.42 16.29 -14.48
N ARG A 10 0.66 16.07 -13.73
CA ARG A 10 1.48 14.86 -13.84
C ARG A 10 0.53 13.66 -13.67
N GLY A 11 0.61 12.71 -14.59
CA GLY A 11 -0.30 11.57 -14.68
C GLY A 11 -0.55 10.88 -13.35
N SER A 12 -1.75 10.36 -13.19
CA SER A 12 -2.14 9.51 -12.06
C SER A 12 -1.26 8.26 -12.01
N GLU A 13 -0.42 8.17 -10.99
CA GLU A 13 0.41 7.00 -10.70
C GLU A 13 -0.33 6.06 -9.74
N VAL A 14 -0.33 4.75 -10.02
CA VAL A 14 -0.80 3.72 -9.08
C VAL A 14 0.38 3.29 -8.21
N CYS A 15 0.20 3.31 -6.88
CA CYS A 15 1.27 2.97 -5.94
C CYS A 15 0.78 1.99 -4.87
N SER A 16 1.41 0.80 -4.83
CA SER A 16 1.16 -0.20 -3.78
C SER A 16 2.02 0.09 -2.55
N ARG A 17 1.39 0.30 -1.39
CA ARG A 17 2.07 0.55 -0.11
C ARG A 17 1.53 -0.38 0.97
N ARG A 18 2.43 -0.82 1.86
CA ARG A 18 2.07 -1.49 3.12
C ARG A 18 2.12 -0.47 4.25
N ALA A 19 1.11 -0.50 5.10
CA ALA A 19 1.05 0.31 6.31
C ALA A 19 0.67 -0.60 7.48
N SER A 20 1.46 -0.54 8.55
CA SER A 20 1.15 -1.19 9.82
C SER A 20 0.51 -0.15 10.75
N GLY A 21 -0.80 -0.27 10.99
CA GLY A 21 -1.54 0.64 11.85
C GLY A 21 -3.04 0.58 11.61
N THR A 22 -3.82 1.06 12.59
CA THR A 22 -5.28 0.97 12.57
C THR A 22 -5.97 2.16 11.87
N ASN A 23 -5.24 3.25 11.59
CA ASN A 23 -5.83 4.47 11.04
C ASN A 23 -5.58 4.61 9.52
N PRO A 24 -6.59 4.38 8.65
CA PRO A 24 -6.43 4.48 7.20
C PRO A 24 -6.15 5.90 6.70
N GLN A 25 -6.45 6.94 7.50
CA GLN A 25 -6.13 8.32 7.15
C GLN A 25 -4.61 8.60 7.15
N VAL A 26 -3.81 7.72 7.77
CA VAL A 26 -2.34 7.83 7.74
C VAL A 26 -1.82 7.81 6.31
N VAL A 27 -2.34 6.92 5.45
CA VAL A 27 -1.89 6.83 4.05
C VAL A 27 -2.18 8.13 3.31
N LYS A 28 -3.40 8.68 3.44
CA LYS A 28 -3.75 9.96 2.80
C LYS A 28 -2.85 11.10 3.29
N ARG A 29 -2.61 11.20 4.60
CA ARG A 29 -1.73 12.22 5.17
C ARG A 29 -0.28 12.10 4.69
N LEU A 30 0.24 10.89 4.54
CA LEU A 30 1.59 10.64 4.01
C LEU A 30 1.76 11.08 2.56
N PHE A 31 0.74 10.88 1.72
CA PHE A 31 0.79 11.39 0.34
C PHE A 31 0.62 12.92 0.30
N MET A 32 -0.25 13.48 1.14
CA MET A 32 -0.41 14.93 1.25
C MET A 32 0.88 15.63 1.72
N SER A 33 1.66 15.02 2.61
CA SER A 33 2.91 15.61 3.10
C SER A 33 3.99 15.75 2.01
N VAL A 34 3.87 15.02 0.90
CA VAL A 34 4.75 15.13 -0.27
C VAL A 34 4.08 15.84 -1.45
N GLY A 35 3.01 16.59 -1.19
CA GLY A 35 2.29 17.37 -2.21
C GLY A 35 1.48 16.52 -3.20
N LYS A 36 1.20 15.26 -2.88
CA LYS A 36 0.37 14.36 -3.71
C LYS A 36 -1.03 14.21 -3.12
N SER A 37 -2.06 14.21 -3.96
CA SER A 37 -3.43 13.89 -3.56
C SER A 37 -3.76 12.43 -3.87
N VAL A 38 -4.57 11.80 -3.02
CA VAL A 38 -5.04 10.42 -3.20
C VAL A 38 -6.47 10.46 -3.73
N VAL A 39 -6.65 10.06 -4.99
CA VAL A 39 -7.97 10.03 -5.66
C VAL A 39 -8.74 8.75 -5.35
N ARG A 40 -8.04 7.61 -5.25
CA ARG A 40 -8.60 6.29 -4.94
C ARG A 40 -7.67 5.56 -3.99
N LEU A 41 -8.23 4.90 -2.98
CA LEU A 41 -7.48 4.11 -2.01
C LEU A 41 -8.21 2.79 -1.81
N GLU A 42 -7.52 1.68 -2.09
CA GLU A 42 -8.07 0.34 -1.96
C GLU A 42 -7.12 -0.51 -1.12
N ARG A 43 -7.70 -1.31 -0.24
CA ARG A 43 -6.95 -2.25 0.59
C ARG A 43 -7.05 -3.63 -0.06
N LEU A 44 -5.96 -4.06 -0.67
CA LEU A 44 -5.87 -5.33 -1.39
C LEU A 44 -5.51 -6.52 -0.49
N SER A 45 -4.97 -6.25 0.71
CA SER A 45 -4.60 -7.29 1.67
C SER A 45 -4.61 -6.81 3.12
N VAL A 46 -4.73 -7.76 4.05
CA VAL A 46 -4.61 -7.58 5.51
C VAL A 46 -3.70 -8.68 6.05
N GLY A 47 -2.58 -8.28 6.67
CA GLY A 47 -1.57 -9.23 7.11
C GLY A 47 -1.01 -10.03 5.92
N GLN A 48 -1.20 -11.34 5.96
CA GLN A 48 -0.81 -12.26 4.88
C GLN A 48 -1.96 -12.65 3.94
N LEU A 49 -3.19 -12.18 4.20
CA LEU A 49 -4.37 -12.51 3.39
C LEU A 49 -4.64 -11.41 2.37
N SER A 50 -4.75 -11.79 1.10
CA SER A 50 -5.27 -10.93 0.04
C SER A 50 -6.80 -11.05 -0.11
N LEU A 51 -7.41 -10.13 -0.88
CA LEU A 51 -8.82 -10.26 -1.27
C LEU A 51 -9.09 -11.55 -2.07
N GLU A 52 -8.16 -11.92 -2.96
CA GLU A 52 -8.25 -13.13 -3.78
C GLU A 52 -8.16 -14.41 -2.93
N ASP A 53 -7.28 -14.44 -1.93
CA ASP A 53 -7.19 -15.56 -0.98
C ASP A 53 -8.51 -15.80 -0.26
N CYS A 54 -9.29 -14.73 -0.01
CA CYS A 54 -10.60 -14.76 0.61
C CYS A 54 -11.76 -15.02 -0.38
N GLY A 55 -11.47 -15.16 -1.68
CA GLY A 55 -12.48 -15.32 -2.72
C GLY A 55 -13.35 -14.08 -2.96
N LEU A 56 -12.87 -12.90 -2.55
CA LEU A 56 -13.59 -11.63 -2.70
C LEU A 56 -13.18 -10.97 -4.02
N CYS A 57 -14.07 -11.01 -5.00
CA CYS A 57 -13.78 -10.58 -6.37
C CYS A 57 -14.42 -9.23 -6.72
N ALA A 58 -15.52 -8.87 -6.05
CA ALA A 58 -16.28 -7.65 -6.30
C ALA A 58 -16.47 -6.79 -5.03
N PRO A 59 -16.59 -5.46 -5.19
CA PRO A 59 -16.97 -4.59 -4.08
C PRO A 59 -18.33 -5.00 -3.50
N GLY A 60 -18.38 -5.22 -2.19
CA GLY A 60 -19.58 -5.67 -1.49
C GLY A 60 -19.68 -7.19 -1.32
N ASP A 61 -18.72 -7.96 -1.84
CA ASP A 61 -18.61 -9.38 -1.50
C ASP A 61 -18.25 -9.55 -0.03
N PHE A 62 -18.84 -10.58 0.59
CA PHE A 62 -18.51 -11.02 1.93
C PHE A 62 -18.36 -12.55 1.93
N ALA A 63 -17.32 -13.03 2.61
CA ALA A 63 -17.04 -14.44 2.79
C ALA A 63 -16.59 -14.68 4.22
N GLU A 64 -16.99 -15.81 4.80
CA GLU A 64 -16.46 -16.28 6.08
C GLU A 64 -15.06 -16.86 5.88
N LEU A 65 -14.14 -16.54 6.79
CA LEU A 65 -12.78 -17.06 6.72
C LEU A 65 -12.77 -18.52 7.16
N SER A 66 -12.15 -19.38 6.35
CA SER A 66 -11.77 -20.73 6.74
C SER A 66 -10.76 -20.70 7.88
N GLN A 67 -10.69 -21.80 8.65
CA GLN A 67 -9.74 -21.92 9.76
C GLN A 67 -8.29 -21.68 9.31
N GLN A 68 -7.90 -22.17 8.13
CA GLN A 68 -6.55 -21.96 7.59
C GLN A 68 -6.25 -20.47 7.33
N GLN A 69 -7.23 -19.69 6.87
CA GLN A 69 -7.06 -18.25 6.67
C GLN A 69 -6.97 -17.52 8.01
N ILE A 70 -7.80 -17.93 8.99
CA ILE A 70 -7.74 -17.40 10.36
C ILE A 70 -6.34 -17.62 10.93
N ASP A 71 -5.79 -18.83 10.84
CA ASP A 71 -4.46 -19.15 11.34
C ASP A 71 -3.38 -18.28 10.69
N ARG A 72 -3.47 -18.03 9.38
CA ARG A 72 -2.54 -17.12 8.66
C ARG A 72 -2.66 -15.66 9.10
N LEU A 73 -3.86 -15.21 9.48
CA LEU A 73 -4.08 -13.85 9.95
C LEU A 73 -3.43 -13.61 11.32
N TRP A 74 -3.41 -14.64 12.17
CA TRP A 74 -2.84 -14.61 13.52
C TRP A 74 -1.36 -14.98 13.56
N GLN A 75 -0.79 -15.50 12.47
CA GLN A 75 0.65 -15.68 12.35
C GLN A 75 1.33 -14.31 12.23
N ASP A 76 1.90 -13.87 13.35
CA ASP A 76 2.60 -12.60 13.47
C ASP A 76 3.74 -12.56 12.43
N PRO A 77 3.72 -11.62 11.46
CA PRO A 77 4.82 -11.51 10.52
C PRO A 77 6.06 -11.10 11.32
N ALA A 78 7.09 -11.95 11.30
CA ALA A 78 8.37 -11.64 11.91
C ALA A 78 8.83 -10.22 11.50
N PRO A 79 9.36 -9.41 12.44
CA PRO A 79 9.73 -8.04 12.15
C PRO A 79 10.69 -8.02 10.96
N VAL A 80 10.26 -7.36 9.88
CA VAL A 80 11.09 -7.17 8.68
C VAL A 80 12.24 -6.25 9.08
N GLN A 81 13.39 -6.84 9.43
CA GLN A 81 14.60 -6.04 9.62
C GLN A 81 14.95 -5.34 8.30
N PRO A 82 15.31 -4.06 8.33
CA PRO A 82 15.73 -3.35 7.13
C PRO A 82 16.96 -4.04 6.57
N LYS A 83 16.86 -4.53 5.33
CA LYS A 83 18.03 -5.02 4.59
C LYS A 83 19.01 -3.85 4.45
N LYS A 84 20.13 -3.90 5.18
CA LYS A 84 21.28 -3.02 4.94
C LYS A 84 21.62 -3.13 3.46
N GLY A 85 21.64 -1.98 2.77
CA GLY A 85 21.91 -1.91 1.35
C GLY A 85 23.20 -2.64 1.01
N THR A 86 23.13 -3.50 -0.01
CA THR A 86 24.31 -4.01 -0.69
C THR A 86 24.89 -2.85 -1.49
N GLU A 87 25.81 -2.12 -0.86
CA GLU A 87 26.69 -1.18 -1.55
C GLU A 87 27.69 -2.04 -2.33
N SER A 88 27.36 -2.37 -3.57
CA SER A 88 28.34 -2.92 -4.51
C SER A 88 29.23 -1.77 -4.97
N GLN A 89 30.38 -1.64 -4.33
CA GLN A 89 31.49 -0.86 -4.86
C GLN A 89 31.94 -1.49 -6.18
N SER A 90 31.87 -0.69 -7.25
CA SER A 90 32.64 -0.90 -8.47
C SER A 90 34.11 -0.63 -8.16
N GLU A 91 34.94 -1.66 -8.24
CA GLU A 91 36.40 -1.53 -8.32
C GLU A 91 36.84 -1.68 -9.78
N VAL A 92 37.89 -0.92 -10.09
CA VAL A 92 38.39 -0.47 -11.40
C VAL A 92 39.01 -1.58 -12.24
#